data_AF-A0A973K0B7-F1
#
_entry.id   AF-A0A973K0B7-F1
#
_cell.length_a   1.000
_cell.length_b   1.000
_cell.length_c   1.000
_cell.angle_alpha   90.00
_cell.angle_beta   90.00
_cell.angle_gamma   90.00
#
_symmetry.space_group_name_H-M   'P 1'
#
loop_
_entity.id
_entity.type
_entity.pdbx_description
1 polymer ?
#
loop_
_entity_poly.entity_id
_entity_poly.type
_entity_poly.pdbx_seq_one_letter_code
_entity_poly.pdbx_strand_id
1 'polypeptide(L)'
;LDKWWSPAGWAHIREHGIDAPLFWRRDGDQWLRRRFGVTEVVPPDEPVVHVSWYEADAYARWAGRRLPTEAEWEKAARHDPTSGRSMRYPWGDADPAPEHANLGQRHLRPAPAGSYPEGESPLGVRQLIGDVWEWTASDFLPYPGFQAFPYKEYSEVFFGPEYKVLRGGSFAVDAVACRGTFRNWDYPIRRQIFSGFRTARSAEGV
;
A
#
# COMPACT_ATOMS: atom_id res chain seq x y z
N LEU A 1 16.90 -9.57 -16.06
CA LEU A 1 16.24 -9.28 -14.75
C LEU A 1 16.00 -7.79 -14.62
N ASP A 2 16.97 -6.98 -15.03
CA ASP A 2 16.89 -5.52 -15.30
C ASP A 2 15.60 -5.01 -15.98
N LYS A 3 15.05 -5.72 -16.98
CA LYS A 3 13.95 -5.19 -17.82
C LYS A 3 12.66 -4.77 -17.11
N TRP A 4 12.46 -5.21 -15.86
CA TRP A 4 11.27 -4.86 -15.07
C TRP A 4 11.49 -3.67 -14.13
N TRP A 5 12.75 -3.30 -13.90
CA TRP A 5 13.13 -2.25 -12.99
C TRP A 5 13.26 -0.92 -13.73
N SER A 6 12.91 0.18 -13.06
CA SER A 6 13.38 1.50 -13.50
C SER A 6 14.90 1.59 -13.33
N PRO A 7 15.61 2.50 -14.04
CA PRO A 7 17.05 2.66 -13.87
C PRO A 7 17.46 2.93 -12.42
N ALA A 8 16.73 3.80 -11.71
CA ALA A 8 16.98 4.10 -10.31
C ALA A 8 16.69 2.91 -9.38
N GLY A 9 15.61 2.17 -9.64
CA GLY A 9 15.30 0.96 -8.89
C GLY A 9 16.37 -0.12 -9.08
N TRP A 10 16.79 -0.36 -10.33
CA TRP A 10 17.83 -1.34 -10.62
C TRP A 10 19.16 -0.99 -9.97
N ALA A 11 19.56 0.29 -10.00
CA ALA A 11 20.74 0.77 -9.29
C ALA A 11 20.63 0.48 -7.78
N HIS A 12 19.49 0.82 -7.17
CA HIS A 12 19.26 0.62 -5.74
C HIS A 12 19.36 -0.85 -5.31
N ILE A 13 18.67 -1.75 -6.02
CA ILE A 13 18.68 -3.20 -5.75
C ILE A 13 20.10 -3.75 -5.85
N ARG A 14 20.86 -3.34 -6.87
CA ARG A 14 22.24 -3.81 -7.07
C ARG A 14 23.20 -3.28 -6.01
N GLU A 15 23.11 -1.99 -5.70
CA GLU A 15 23.96 -1.35 -4.70
C GLU A 15 23.80 -2.00 -3.32
N HIS A 16 22.58 -2.39 -2.97
CA HIS A 16 22.25 -2.91 -1.64
C HIS A 16 22.09 -4.44 -1.59
N GLY A 17 22.33 -5.14 -2.70
CA GLY A 17 22.23 -6.61 -2.78
C GLY A 17 20.84 -7.13 -2.40
N ILE A 18 19.77 -6.45 -2.83
CA ILE A 18 18.40 -6.80 -2.45
C ILE A 18 17.90 -7.94 -3.34
N ASP A 19 17.50 -9.06 -2.72
CA ASP A 19 17.00 -10.25 -3.42
C ASP A 19 15.64 -10.76 -2.90
N ALA A 20 15.14 -10.21 -1.79
CA ALA A 20 13.87 -10.53 -1.17
C ALA A 20 13.32 -9.34 -0.35
N PRO A 21 12.02 -9.36 0.02
CA PRO A 21 11.46 -8.41 0.96
C PRO A 21 12.28 -8.33 2.26
N LEU A 22 12.32 -7.16 2.88
CA LEU A 22 13.11 -6.98 4.10
C LEU A 22 12.63 -7.96 5.19
N PHE A 23 13.60 -8.51 5.93
CA PHE A 23 13.47 -9.56 6.94
C PHE A 23 13.22 -10.98 6.43
N TRP A 24 13.12 -11.19 5.12
CA TRP A 24 13.07 -12.54 4.56
C TRP A 24 14.47 -13.13 4.44
N ARG A 25 14.57 -14.44 4.61
CA ARG A 25 15.75 -15.23 4.28
C ARG A 25 15.33 -16.59 3.77
N ARG A 26 16.16 -17.18 2.92
CA ARG A 26 15.95 -18.54 2.43
C ARG A 26 16.60 -19.55 3.37
N ASP A 27 15.88 -20.61 3.70
CA ASP A 27 16.36 -21.76 4.47
C ASP A 27 15.95 -23.05 3.73
N GLY A 28 16.89 -23.63 2.98
CA GLY A 28 16.60 -24.69 2.01
C GLY A 28 15.57 -24.24 0.95
N ASP A 29 14.45 -24.95 0.91
CA ASP A 29 13.33 -24.67 -0.01
C ASP A 29 12.28 -23.73 0.57
N GLN A 30 12.45 -23.27 1.81
CA GLN A 30 11.49 -22.40 2.49
C GLN A 30 11.98 -20.95 2.55
N TRP A 31 11.01 -20.04 2.52
CA TRP A 31 11.21 -18.66 2.92
C TRP A 31 10.80 -18.48 4.38
N LEU A 32 11.71 -17.96 5.18
CA LEU A 32 11.48 -17.55 6.55
C LEU A 32 11.45 -16.04 6.62
N ARG A 33 10.64 -15.47 7.51
CA ARG A 33 10.70 -14.04 7.86
C ARG A 33 10.95 -13.85 9.35
N ARG A 34 11.60 -12.74 9.72
CA ARG A 34 11.69 -12.28 11.12
C ARG A 34 10.70 -11.13 11.35
N ARG A 35 9.66 -11.36 12.15
CA ARG A 35 8.62 -10.39 12.48
C ARG A 35 8.60 -10.15 13.99
N PHE A 36 8.88 -8.92 14.42
CA PHE A 36 8.99 -8.52 15.84
C PHE A 36 9.84 -9.48 16.68
N GLY A 37 10.99 -9.91 16.14
CA GLY A 37 11.91 -10.81 16.82
C GLY A 37 11.61 -12.31 16.64
N VAL A 38 10.40 -12.67 16.20
CA VAL A 38 9.98 -14.06 15.96
C VAL A 38 10.34 -14.48 14.53
N THR A 39 10.99 -15.63 14.38
CA THR A 39 11.22 -16.26 13.07
C THR A 39 10.13 -17.26 12.78
N GLU A 40 9.49 -17.12 11.62
CA GLU A 40 8.40 -17.98 11.16
C GLU A 40 8.51 -18.23 9.66
N VAL A 41 7.89 -19.32 9.17
CA VAL A 41 7.70 -19.54 7.74
C VAL A 41 6.82 -18.43 7.19
N VAL A 42 7.17 -17.91 6.00
CA VAL A 42 6.34 -16.91 5.32
C VAL A 42 4.96 -17.52 5.01
N PRO A 43 3.87 -16.94 5.52
CA PRO A 43 2.52 -17.38 5.17
C PRO A 43 2.24 -17.02 3.69
N PRO A 44 1.81 -17.98 2.85
CA PRO A 44 1.66 -17.75 1.41
C PRO A 44 0.50 -16.80 1.06
N ASP A 45 -0.51 -16.74 1.93
CA ASP A 45 -1.73 -15.97 1.68
C ASP A 45 -1.73 -14.59 2.35
N GLU A 46 -0.68 -14.24 3.10
CA GLU A 46 -0.56 -12.90 3.67
C GLU A 46 -0.05 -11.90 2.61
N PRO A 47 -0.57 -10.67 2.58
CA PRO A 47 0.04 -9.58 1.82
C PRO A 47 1.53 -9.46 2.12
N VAL A 48 2.33 -9.31 1.07
CA VAL A 48 3.76 -9.03 1.24
C VAL A 48 3.94 -7.70 1.99
N VAL A 49 4.86 -7.68 2.94
CA VAL A 49 5.20 -6.51 3.76
C VAL A 49 6.69 -6.25 3.64
N HIS A 50 7.08 -5.00 3.82
CA HIS A 50 8.46 -4.54 3.83
C HIS A 50 9.16 -4.61 2.47
N VAL A 51 8.43 -4.16 1.44
CA VAL A 51 8.95 -3.95 0.09
C VAL A 51 9.02 -2.46 -0.23
N SER A 52 10.07 -2.06 -0.94
CA SER A 52 10.25 -0.71 -1.47
C SER A 52 9.29 -0.44 -2.62
N TRP A 53 9.13 0.84 -2.98
CA TRP A 53 8.34 1.20 -4.16
C TRP A 53 8.93 0.58 -5.43
N TYR A 54 10.27 0.51 -5.53
CA TYR A 54 10.94 -0.11 -6.68
C TYR A 54 10.63 -1.60 -6.82
N GLU A 55 10.61 -2.35 -5.71
CA GLU A 55 10.22 -3.77 -5.69
C GLU A 55 8.76 -3.95 -6.12
N ALA A 56 7.85 -3.12 -5.58
CA ALA A 56 6.43 -3.15 -5.92
C ALA A 56 6.16 -2.86 -7.40
N ASP A 57 6.79 -1.81 -7.93
CA ASP A 57 6.69 -1.39 -9.33
C ASP A 57 7.28 -2.45 -10.28
N ALA A 58 8.45 -3.02 -9.95
CA ALA A 58 9.06 -4.08 -10.73
C ALA A 58 8.21 -5.36 -10.75
N TYR A 59 7.63 -5.75 -9.61
CA TYR A 59 6.70 -6.87 -9.55
C TYR A 59 5.48 -6.62 -10.43
N ALA A 60 4.87 -5.43 -10.33
CA ALA A 60 3.70 -5.09 -11.13
C ALA A 60 4.02 -5.20 -12.63
N ARG A 61 5.17 -4.67 -13.09
CA ARG A 61 5.61 -4.80 -14.50
C ARG A 61 5.83 -6.25 -14.91
N TRP A 62 6.52 -7.04 -14.08
CA TRP A 62 6.73 -8.47 -14.33
C TRP A 62 5.41 -9.23 -14.50
N ALA A 63 4.39 -8.88 -13.72
CA ALA A 63 3.05 -9.46 -13.78
C ALA A 63 2.19 -8.93 -14.95
N GLY A 64 2.74 -8.11 -15.86
CA GLY A 64 1.99 -7.48 -16.96
C GLY A 64 0.99 -6.43 -16.48
N ARG A 65 1.27 -5.81 -15.33
CA ARG A 65 0.41 -4.84 -14.63
C ARG A 65 1.19 -3.56 -14.33
N ARG A 66 0.59 -2.67 -13.54
CA ARG A 66 1.21 -1.46 -13.00
C ARG A 66 0.75 -1.22 -11.56
N LEU A 67 1.36 -0.27 -10.86
CA LEU A 67 0.77 0.25 -9.63
C LEU A 67 -0.44 1.16 -9.97
N PRO A 68 -1.47 1.23 -9.11
CA PRO A 68 -2.53 2.22 -9.23
C PRO A 68 -1.96 3.62 -8.99
N THR A 69 -2.53 4.65 -9.61
CA THR A 69 -2.34 6.02 -9.11
C THR A 69 -3.08 6.19 -7.78
N GLU A 70 -2.71 7.18 -6.97
CA GLU A 70 -3.45 7.44 -5.72
C GLU A 70 -4.92 7.79 -5.97
N ALA A 71 -5.23 8.39 -7.13
CA ALA A 71 -6.60 8.73 -7.53
C ALA A 71 -7.42 7.48 -7.91
N GLU A 72 -6.82 6.53 -8.63
CA GLU A 72 -7.47 5.24 -8.93
C GLU A 72 -7.71 4.44 -7.66
N TRP A 73 -6.72 4.42 -6.76
CA TRP A 73 -6.83 3.77 -5.47
C TRP A 73 -7.97 4.37 -4.64
N GLU A 74 -8.02 5.71 -4.54
CA GLU A 74 -9.06 6.40 -3.77
C GLU A 74 -10.45 6.19 -4.38
N LYS A 75 -10.56 6.20 -5.72
CA LYS A 75 -11.81 5.85 -6.40
C LYS A 75 -12.24 4.42 -6.07
N ALA A 76 -11.33 3.45 -6.13
CA ALA A 76 -11.61 2.06 -5.77
C ALA A 76 -12.08 1.91 -4.32
N ALA A 77 -11.59 2.76 -3.42
CA ALA A 77 -11.93 2.75 -2.00
C ALA A 77 -13.22 3.48 -1.64
N ARG A 78 -13.68 4.44 -2.44
CA ARG A 78 -14.72 5.38 -1.99
C ARG A 78 -15.89 5.55 -2.94
N HIS A 79 -15.75 5.21 -4.22
CA HIS A 79 -16.79 5.50 -5.19
C HIS A 79 -17.86 4.41 -5.20
N ASP A 80 -19.10 4.79 -4.91
CA ASP A 80 -20.28 3.96 -5.19
C ASP A 80 -20.80 4.28 -6.60
N PRO A 81 -20.71 3.35 -7.56
CA PRO A 81 -21.21 3.57 -8.91
C PRO A 81 -22.75 3.60 -8.98
N THR A 82 -23.44 3.03 -8.00
CA THR A 82 -24.92 2.98 -7.97
C THR A 82 -25.49 4.33 -7.57
N SER A 83 -24.96 4.92 -6.50
CA SER A 83 -25.45 6.22 -6.00
C SER A 83 -24.63 7.41 -6.52
N GLY A 84 -23.49 7.18 -7.18
CA GLY A 84 -22.53 8.21 -7.58
C GLY A 84 -21.82 8.92 -6.42
N ARG A 85 -21.98 8.47 -5.18
CA ARG A 85 -21.43 9.14 -3.99
C ARG A 85 -19.98 8.74 -3.74
N SER A 86 -19.29 9.59 -2.98
CA SER A 86 -17.99 9.29 -2.39
C SER A 86 -18.18 8.98 -0.90
N MET A 87 -17.93 7.74 -0.51
CA MET A 87 -18.08 7.23 0.85
C MET A 87 -16.89 7.60 1.72
N ARG A 88 -17.06 7.59 3.06
CA ARG A 88 -15.97 7.85 4.01
C ARG A 88 -14.96 6.70 4.06
N TYR A 89 -15.45 5.46 4.04
CA TYR A 89 -14.70 4.21 4.02
C TYR A 89 -15.24 3.29 2.90
N PRO A 90 -14.52 2.21 2.54
CA PRO A 90 -15.01 1.23 1.56
C PRO A 90 -16.41 0.68 1.87
N TRP A 91 -16.68 0.38 3.13
CA TRP A 91 -17.94 -0.23 3.57
C TRP A 91 -19.05 0.78 3.90
N GLY A 92 -18.77 2.09 3.88
CA GLY A 92 -19.78 3.09 4.21
C GLY A 92 -19.26 4.28 4.97
N ASP A 93 -20.20 4.92 5.67
CA ASP A 93 -19.95 6.07 6.53
C ASP A 93 -19.82 5.68 8.01
N ALA A 94 -20.02 4.39 8.33
CA ALA A 94 -19.81 3.83 9.66
C ALA A 94 -18.32 3.83 10.04
N ASP A 95 -18.03 4.07 11.32
CA ASP A 95 -16.67 4.04 11.82
C ASP A 95 -16.05 2.63 11.69
N PRO A 96 -14.72 2.52 11.58
CA PRO A 96 -14.04 1.23 11.45
C PRO A 96 -14.33 0.32 12.64
N ALA A 97 -14.60 -0.95 12.35
CA ALA A 97 -14.87 -1.99 13.34
C ALA A 97 -14.03 -3.24 13.00
N PRO A 98 -13.80 -4.15 13.95
CA PRO A 98 -12.99 -5.35 13.74
C PRO A 98 -13.40 -6.26 12.57
N GLU A 99 -14.66 -6.21 12.15
CA GLU A 99 -15.22 -6.93 11.00
C GLU A 99 -14.90 -6.26 9.66
N HIS A 100 -14.62 -4.96 9.67
CA HIS A 100 -14.34 -4.16 8.48
C HIS A 100 -12.86 -4.20 8.07
N ALA A 101 -11.94 -4.16 9.04
CA ALA A 101 -10.52 -3.99 8.75
C ALA A 101 -9.60 -4.45 9.89
N ASN A 102 -8.36 -4.79 9.52
CA ASN A 102 -7.26 -5.02 10.46
C ASN A 102 -6.52 -3.71 10.77
N LEU A 103 -6.77 -3.15 11.95
CA LEU A 103 -6.21 -1.88 12.41
C LEU A 103 -5.77 -1.97 13.87
N GLY A 104 -5.11 -0.92 14.37
CA GLY A 104 -4.87 -0.72 15.80
C GLY A 104 -3.90 -1.73 16.43
N GLN A 105 -2.98 -2.28 15.63
CA GLN A 105 -1.94 -3.22 16.09
C GLN A 105 -2.47 -4.52 16.70
N ARG A 106 -3.74 -4.88 16.46
CA ARG A 106 -4.41 -6.03 17.08
C ARG A 106 -3.68 -7.36 16.86
N HIS A 107 -3.11 -7.55 15.67
CA HIS A 107 -2.49 -8.82 15.27
C HIS A 107 -0.98 -8.71 15.01
N LEU A 108 -0.44 -7.48 14.93
CA LEU A 108 0.97 -7.21 14.60
C LEU A 108 1.43 -7.92 13.30
N ARG A 109 0.52 -8.07 12.34
CA ARG A 109 0.72 -8.66 11.00
C ARG A 109 -0.51 -8.37 10.13
N PRO A 110 -0.40 -8.43 8.78
CA PRO A 110 -1.57 -8.39 7.92
C PRO A 110 -2.38 -9.70 8.03
N ALA A 111 -3.66 -9.62 7.72
CA ALA A 111 -4.53 -10.78 7.59
C ALA A 111 -4.37 -11.42 6.20
N PRO A 112 -4.70 -12.72 6.03
CA PRO A 112 -4.72 -13.36 4.72
C PRO A 112 -5.56 -12.60 3.70
N ALA A 113 -5.17 -12.62 2.43
CA ALA A 113 -5.91 -12.01 1.34
C ALA A 113 -7.33 -12.61 1.23
N GLY A 114 -8.33 -11.77 1.03
CA GLY A 114 -9.74 -12.14 1.02
C GLY A 114 -10.44 -12.06 2.38
N SER A 115 -9.72 -11.74 3.46
CA SER A 115 -10.28 -11.44 4.77
C SER A 115 -11.16 -10.18 4.74
N TYR A 116 -11.97 -10.00 5.79
CA TYR A 116 -12.87 -8.85 5.99
C TYR A 116 -13.84 -8.61 4.83
N PRO A 117 -14.78 -9.55 4.57
CA PRO A 117 -15.79 -9.37 3.53
C PRO A 117 -16.68 -8.14 3.79
N GLU A 118 -16.97 -7.81 5.05
CA GLU A 118 -17.72 -6.60 5.41
C GLU A 118 -16.92 -5.30 5.17
N GLY A 119 -15.62 -5.40 4.88
CA GLY A 119 -14.74 -4.30 4.53
C GLY A 119 -14.64 -4.01 3.03
N GLU A 120 -15.43 -4.70 2.20
CA GLU A 120 -15.42 -4.59 0.74
C GLU A 120 -15.93 -3.22 0.27
N SER A 121 -15.29 -2.65 -0.76
CA SER A 121 -15.79 -1.43 -1.41
C SER A 121 -16.98 -1.73 -2.33
N PRO A 122 -17.77 -0.71 -2.77
CA PRO A 122 -18.85 -0.93 -3.73
C PRO A 122 -18.38 -1.49 -5.08
N LEU A 123 -17.08 -1.45 -5.35
CA LEU A 123 -16.44 -1.99 -6.54
C LEU A 123 -15.89 -3.42 -6.31
N GLY A 124 -16.21 -4.06 -5.19
CA GLY A 124 -15.80 -5.43 -4.86
C GLY A 124 -14.35 -5.56 -4.39
N VAL A 125 -13.70 -4.44 -4.01
CA VAL A 125 -12.28 -4.47 -3.64
C VAL A 125 -12.14 -4.55 -2.12
N ARG A 126 -11.48 -5.60 -1.65
CA ARG A 126 -11.27 -5.88 -0.21
C ARG A 126 -9.93 -5.40 0.29
N GLN A 127 -9.87 -5.23 1.62
CA GLN A 127 -8.66 -4.88 2.36
C GLN A 127 -7.98 -3.62 1.79
N LEU A 128 -8.78 -2.64 1.40
CA LEU A 128 -8.28 -1.31 1.04
C LEU A 128 -7.94 -0.49 2.29
N ILE A 129 -8.51 -0.81 3.45
CA ILE A 129 -8.15 -0.17 4.71
C ILE A 129 -7.48 -1.20 5.63
N GLY A 130 -6.33 -0.84 6.18
CA GLY A 130 -5.56 -1.70 7.08
C GLY A 130 -4.67 -2.71 6.36
N ASP A 131 -4.20 -3.71 7.11
CA ASP A 131 -3.22 -4.71 6.67
C ASP A 131 -1.87 -4.12 6.24
N VAL A 132 -1.74 -3.53 5.06
CA VAL A 132 -0.49 -2.92 4.58
C VAL A 132 -0.73 -1.56 3.96
N TRP A 133 0.21 -0.64 4.14
CA TRP A 133 0.26 0.55 3.30
C TRP A 133 0.50 0.13 1.85
N GLU A 134 -0.36 0.55 0.92
CA GLU A 134 -0.24 0.17 -0.48
C GLU A 134 0.50 1.26 -1.27
N TRP A 135 1.67 0.95 -1.82
CA TRP A 135 2.38 1.84 -2.75
C TRP A 135 1.54 2.19 -3.98
N THR A 136 1.57 3.46 -4.38
CA THR A 136 0.93 3.97 -5.61
C THR A 136 1.97 4.48 -6.60
N ALA A 137 1.60 4.66 -7.86
CA ALA A 137 2.46 5.25 -8.89
C ALA A 137 2.67 6.77 -8.72
N SER A 138 1.87 7.42 -7.85
CA SER A 138 1.82 8.87 -7.71
C SER A 138 2.96 9.44 -6.87
N ASP A 139 3.52 10.54 -7.35
CA ASP A 139 4.39 11.42 -6.54
C ASP A 139 3.56 12.16 -5.49
N PHE A 140 4.17 12.56 -4.38
CA PHE A 140 3.48 13.36 -3.38
C PHE A 140 3.41 14.82 -3.82
N LEU A 141 2.28 15.22 -4.40
CA LEU A 141 2.03 16.57 -4.88
C LEU A 141 0.82 17.23 -4.19
N PRO A 142 0.74 18.56 -4.12
CA PRO A 142 -0.47 19.23 -3.62
C PRO A 142 -1.65 18.97 -4.57
N TYR A 143 -2.84 18.78 -4.01
CA TYR A 143 -4.06 18.86 -4.81
C TYR A 143 -4.33 20.32 -5.21
N PRO A 144 -5.06 20.56 -6.32
CA PRO A 144 -5.45 21.91 -6.71
C PRO A 144 -6.16 22.65 -5.56
N GLY A 145 -5.68 23.85 -5.24
CA GLY A 145 -6.22 24.67 -4.15
C GLY A 145 -5.78 24.27 -2.74
N PHE A 146 -4.79 23.37 -2.60
CA PHE A 146 -4.20 23.05 -1.30
C PHE A 146 -3.74 24.31 -0.55
N GLN A 147 -4.10 24.39 0.73
CA GLN A 147 -3.61 25.37 1.70
C GLN A 147 -3.27 24.60 2.97
N ALA A 148 -2.06 24.74 3.49
CA ALA A 148 -1.71 24.05 4.71
C ALA A 148 -2.41 24.66 5.93
N PHE A 149 -2.87 23.78 6.83
CA PHE A 149 -3.45 24.18 8.12
C PHE A 149 -3.43 23.02 9.13
N PRO A 150 -3.17 23.27 10.42
CA PRO A 150 -2.46 24.43 10.95
C PRO A 150 -0.93 24.29 10.77
N TYR A 151 -0.44 23.11 10.38
CA TYR A 151 0.97 22.75 10.38
C TYR A 151 1.51 22.60 8.96
N LYS A 152 2.24 23.62 8.49
CA LYS A 152 2.74 23.74 7.11
C LYS A 152 3.75 22.64 6.74
N GLU A 153 4.68 22.38 7.63
CA GLU A 153 5.78 21.45 7.44
C GLU A 153 5.31 19.98 7.48
N TYR A 154 4.05 19.72 7.82
CA TYR A 154 3.49 18.37 7.74
C TYR A 154 3.47 17.83 6.30
N SER A 155 3.17 18.67 5.31
CA SER A 155 3.08 18.23 3.90
C SER A 155 3.95 19.03 2.94
N GLU A 156 4.01 20.35 3.08
CA GLU A 156 4.53 21.21 2.00
C GLU A 156 6.00 20.95 1.66
N VAL A 157 6.82 20.66 2.66
CA VAL A 157 8.26 20.43 2.49
C VAL A 157 8.58 19.07 1.84
N PHE A 158 7.57 18.21 1.69
CA PHE A 158 7.70 16.89 1.08
C PHE A 158 7.07 16.83 -0.32
N PHE A 159 6.49 17.93 -0.81
CA PHE A 159 5.95 17.93 -2.15
C PHE A 159 7.07 17.84 -3.19
N GLY A 160 7.01 16.83 -4.05
CA GLY A 160 8.01 16.61 -5.07
C GLY A 160 8.07 15.16 -5.57
N PRO A 161 8.85 14.92 -6.63
CA PRO A 161 9.03 13.59 -7.22
C PRO A 161 9.90 12.65 -6.37
N GLU A 162 10.51 13.14 -5.29
CA GLU A 162 11.36 12.34 -4.41
C GLU A 162 10.57 11.34 -3.57
N TYR A 163 9.27 11.58 -3.37
CA TYR A 163 8.40 10.78 -2.51
C TYR A 163 7.29 10.13 -3.32
N LYS A 164 6.96 8.89 -2.97
CA LYS A 164 5.83 8.16 -3.53
C LYS A 164 4.72 8.03 -2.50
N VAL A 165 3.49 8.13 -2.95
CA VAL A 165 2.31 8.07 -2.08
C VAL A 165 1.97 6.61 -1.75
N LEU A 166 1.61 6.36 -0.49
CA LEU A 166 0.97 5.13 -0.02
C LEU A 166 -0.43 5.42 0.53
N ARG A 167 -1.34 4.45 0.40
CA ARG A 167 -2.74 4.57 0.83
C ARG A 167 -3.18 3.39 1.69
N GLY A 168 -4.36 3.52 2.30
CA GLY A 168 -5.06 2.45 3.04
C GLY A 168 -4.74 2.30 4.52
N GLY A 169 -3.53 2.65 4.94
CA GLY A 169 -3.08 2.32 6.29
C GLY A 169 -2.60 0.87 6.38
N SER A 170 -1.83 0.55 7.42
CA SER A 170 -1.42 -0.83 7.70
C SER A 170 -2.12 -1.35 8.96
N PHE A 171 -1.90 -2.62 9.31
CA PHE A 171 -2.35 -3.20 10.59
C PHE A 171 -1.90 -2.39 11.81
N ALA A 172 -0.84 -1.57 11.68
CA ALA A 172 -0.29 -0.77 12.76
C ALA A 172 -0.97 0.61 12.94
N VAL A 173 -1.83 1.01 12.00
CA VAL A 173 -2.45 2.34 11.97
C VAL A 173 -3.69 2.38 12.85
N ASP A 174 -3.88 3.50 13.56
CA ASP A 174 -5.09 3.78 14.33
C ASP A 174 -6.28 4.17 13.41
N ALA A 175 -7.50 3.88 13.84
CA ALA A 175 -8.72 4.18 13.11
C ALA A 175 -8.85 5.67 12.71
N VAL A 176 -8.25 6.60 13.44
CA VAL A 176 -8.26 8.03 13.11
C VAL A 176 -7.54 8.36 11.79
N ALA A 177 -6.52 7.57 11.42
CA ALA A 177 -5.69 7.79 10.23
C ALA A 177 -6.02 6.85 9.06
N CYS A 178 -7.04 6.00 9.18
CA CYS A 178 -7.41 4.99 8.18
C CYS A 178 -8.48 5.47 7.17
N ARG A 179 -8.57 6.77 6.90
CA ARG A 179 -9.57 7.32 5.97
C ARG A 179 -9.21 6.99 4.52
N GLY A 180 -10.24 6.80 3.69
CA GLY A 180 -10.05 6.61 2.24
C GLY A 180 -9.27 7.74 1.57
N THR A 181 -9.22 8.95 2.15
CA THR A 181 -8.46 10.12 1.67
C THR A 181 -7.07 10.30 2.29
N PHE A 182 -6.67 9.48 3.28
CA PHE A 182 -5.41 9.70 3.99
C PHE A 182 -4.19 9.35 3.14
N ARG A 183 -3.32 10.32 2.88
CA ARG A 183 -2.12 10.16 2.06
C ARG A 183 -0.92 10.00 2.97
N ASN A 184 -0.32 8.80 2.98
CA ASN A 184 1.03 8.63 3.49
C ASN A 184 2.02 8.81 2.33
N TRP A 185 3.28 9.10 2.62
CA TRP A 185 4.33 9.19 1.61
C TRP A 185 5.68 8.80 2.23
N ASP A 186 6.58 8.27 1.41
CA ASP A 186 7.97 8.06 1.81
C ASP A 186 8.85 8.00 0.56
N TYR A 187 10.17 8.04 0.76
CA TYR A 187 11.12 7.82 -0.32
C TYR A 187 10.93 6.42 -0.92
N PRO A 188 11.09 6.26 -2.25
CA PRO A 188 10.82 4.99 -2.93
C PRO A 188 11.74 3.84 -2.50
N ILE A 189 12.87 4.13 -1.85
CA ILE A 189 13.82 3.15 -1.30
C ILE A 189 13.38 2.57 0.05
N ARG A 190 12.40 3.19 0.74
CA ARG A 190 12.05 2.80 2.10
C ARG A 190 11.21 1.54 2.09
N ARG A 191 11.54 0.65 3.02
CA ARG A 191 10.91 -0.67 3.15
C ARG A 191 10.85 -1.18 4.59
N GLN A 192 11.38 -0.43 5.54
CA GLN A 192 11.19 -0.68 6.97
C GLN A 192 9.75 -0.40 7.43
N ILE A 193 9.04 0.47 6.71
CA ILE A 193 7.61 0.73 6.91
C ILE A 193 6.79 -0.53 6.59
N PHE A 194 5.57 -0.63 7.13
CA PHE A 194 4.65 -1.74 6.85
C PHE A 194 3.99 -1.58 5.47
N SER A 195 4.81 -1.50 4.43
CA SER A 195 4.41 -1.30 3.04
C SER A 195 4.31 -2.63 2.29
N GLY A 196 3.22 -2.77 1.55
CA GLY A 196 3.01 -3.74 0.49
C GLY A 196 2.59 -3.01 -0.78
N PHE A 197 1.83 -3.68 -1.64
CA PHE A 197 1.27 -3.06 -2.84
C PHE A 197 0.05 -3.83 -3.34
N ARG A 198 -0.71 -3.15 -4.19
CA ARG A 198 -1.75 -3.73 -5.03
C ARG A 198 -1.45 -3.39 -6.48
N THR A 199 -1.79 -4.30 -7.38
CA THR A 199 -1.62 -4.07 -8.81
C THR A 199 -2.91 -3.53 -9.45
N ALA A 200 -2.75 -2.65 -10.42
CA ALA A 200 -3.79 -2.17 -11.32
C ALA A 200 -3.49 -2.61 -12.76
N ARG A 201 -4.51 -2.54 -13.61
CA ARG A 201 -4.38 -2.70 -15.05
C ARG A 201 -5.24 -1.65 -15.74
N SER A 202 -4.80 -1.20 -16.92
CA SER A 202 -5.65 -0.42 -17.79
C SER A 202 -6.79 -1.30 -18.31
N ALA A 203 -7.98 -0.73 -18.49
CA ALA A 203 -9.05 -1.41 -19.21
C ALA A 203 -8.63 -1.60 -20.68
N GLU A 204 -8.90 -2.77 -21.24
CA GLU A 204 -8.74 -2.97 -22.69
C GLU A 204 -9.94 -2.34 -23.41
N GLY A 205 -9.69 -1.41 -24.33
CA GLY A 205 -10.70 -0.93 -25.29
C GLY A 205 -11.74 0.07 -24.76
N VAL A 206 -11.32 1.25 -24.33
CA VAL A 206 -12.15 2.47 -24.36
C VAL A 206 -11.47 3.51 -25.22
#